data_AF-A0A832MSD8-F1
#
_entry.id   AF-A0A832MSD8-F1
#
_cell.length_a   1.000
_cell.length_b   1.000
_cell.length_c   1.000
_cell.angle_alpha   90.00
_cell.angle_beta   90.00
_cell.angle_gamma   90.00
#
_symmetry.space_group_name_H-M   'P 1'
#
loop_
_entity.id
_entity.type
_entity.pdbx_description
1 polymer ?
#
loop_
_entity_poly.entity_id
_entity_poly.type
_entity_poly.pdbx_seq_one_letter_code
_entity_poly.pdbx_strand_id
1 'polypeptide(L)'
;VAEVTHRVVLADPENEAARLLLAQALERMGYEAESAVFRNFYLSGAHELRHGIKDSGEKRRLPLQVCDALSLEDIFEGLAIRLNGPRAAGKKMVINWQFPDTGEKVSLLLENGVLHHFVGKEAKEAECTIRLNRNTFNRILSGETWFVLQLFLGRISLEGNSRRFWEFMDLFDEFNPFFSIMTTEGRMR
;
A
#
# COMPACT_ATOMS: atom_id res chain seq x y z
N VAL A 1 -24.06 4.33 25.27
CA VAL A 1 -23.17 3.22 25.69
C VAL A 1 -21.99 3.06 24.74
N ALA A 2 -22.21 2.75 23.46
CA ALA A 2 -21.11 2.52 22.50
C ALA A 2 -20.06 3.66 22.48
N GLU A 3 -20.48 4.92 22.39
CA GLU A 3 -19.52 6.05 22.32
C GLU A 3 -18.63 6.16 23.58
N VAL A 4 -19.22 6.12 24.78
CA VAL A 4 -18.45 6.25 26.03
C VAL A 4 -17.56 5.04 26.27
N THR A 5 -18.04 3.83 25.98
CA THR A 5 -17.23 2.62 26.14
C THR A 5 -16.10 2.56 25.12
N HIS A 6 -16.31 3.06 23.90
CA HIS A 6 -15.26 3.17 22.90
C HIS A 6 -14.11 4.07 23.37
N ARG A 7 -14.41 5.20 24.03
CA ARG A 7 -13.34 6.05 24.62
C ARG A 7 -12.54 5.30 25.69
N VAL A 8 -13.16 4.41 26.47
CA VAL A 8 -12.47 3.57 27.45
C VAL A 8 -11.57 2.55 26.75
N VAL A 9 -12.06 1.87 25.70
CA VAL A 9 -11.28 0.91 24.91
C VAL A 9 -10.09 1.58 24.20
N LEU A 10 -10.25 2.82 23.72
CA LEU A 10 -9.14 3.58 23.13
C LEU A 10 -8.09 3.99 24.16
N ALA A 11 -8.48 4.18 25.43
CA ALA A 11 -7.55 4.51 26.50
C ALA A 11 -6.82 3.27 27.05
N ASP A 12 -7.52 2.14 27.12
CA ASP A 12 -7.00 0.85 27.60
C ASP A 12 -7.52 -0.30 26.72
N PRO A 13 -6.81 -0.65 25.63
CA PRO A 13 -7.22 -1.70 24.69
C PRO A 13 -7.24 -3.10 25.28
N GLU A 14 -6.52 -3.33 26.39
CA GLU A 14 -6.47 -4.63 27.07
C GLU A 14 -7.61 -4.81 28.07
N ASN A 15 -8.45 -3.78 28.27
CA ASN A 15 -9.61 -3.85 29.13
C ASN A 15 -10.71 -4.73 28.50
N GLU A 16 -10.67 -6.01 28.80
CA GLU A 16 -11.60 -7.01 28.28
C GLU A 16 -13.07 -6.66 28.60
N ALA A 17 -13.34 -6.19 29.82
CA ALA A 17 -14.71 -5.82 30.23
C ALA A 17 -15.27 -4.68 29.38
N ALA A 18 -14.46 -3.64 29.10
CA ALA A 18 -14.85 -2.54 28.24
C ALA A 18 -15.05 -3.00 26.79
N ARG A 19 -14.16 -3.86 26.27
CA ARG A 19 -14.29 -4.43 24.92
C ARG A 19 -15.56 -5.25 24.76
N LEU A 20 -15.86 -6.12 25.72
CA LEU A 20 -17.07 -6.96 25.69
C LEU A 20 -18.34 -6.12 25.80
N LEU A 21 -18.35 -5.10 26.65
CA LEU A 21 -19.48 -4.17 26.76
C LEU A 21 -19.71 -3.38 25.46
N LEU A 22 -18.63 -2.92 24.82
CA LEU A 22 -18.71 -2.25 23.53
C LEU A 22 -19.22 -3.20 22.44
N ALA A 23 -18.70 -4.44 22.40
CA ALA A 23 -19.13 -5.46 21.45
C ALA A 23 -20.63 -5.77 21.58
N GLN A 24 -21.15 -5.88 22.81
CA GLN A 24 -22.59 -6.07 23.05
C GLN A 24 -23.43 -4.89 22.57
N ALA A 25 -22.98 -3.66 22.83
CA ALA A 25 -23.68 -2.46 22.36
C ALA A 25 -23.72 -2.38 20.83
N LEU A 26 -22.60 -2.67 20.16
CA LEU A 26 -22.52 -2.73 18.70
C LEU A 26 -23.40 -3.83 18.13
N GLU A 27 -23.36 -5.05 18.70
CA GLU A 27 -24.19 -6.15 18.26
C GLU A 27 -25.69 -5.81 18.32
N ARG A 28 -26.13 -5.13 19.38
CA ARG A 28 -27.51 -4.68 19.49
C ARG A 28 -27.89 -3.66 18.41
N MET A 29 -27.03 -2.68 18.16
CA MET A 29 -27.22 -1.72 17.06
C MET A 29 -27.22 -2.41 15.69
N GLY A 30 -26.43 -3.47 15.52
CA GLY A 30 -26.43 -4.29 14.31
C GLY A 30 -27.74 -5.04 14.07
N TYR A 31 -28.42 -5.48 15.15
CA TYR A 31 -29.74 -6.12 15.05
C TYR A 31 -30.87 -5.13 14.75
N GLU A 32 -30.74 -3.89 15.21
CA GLU A 32 -31.72 -2.83 14.98
C GLU A 32 -31.45 -2.04 13.68
N ALA A 33 -30.30 -2.26 13.04
CA ALA A 33 -29.92 -1.59 11.82
C ALA A 33 -30.78 -2.04 10.63
N GLU A 34 -31.49 -1.10 10.03
CA GLU A 34 -32.20 -1.30 8.76
C GLU A 34 -31.23 -1.42 7.56
N SER A 35 -30.12 -0.68 7.61
CA SER A 35 -29.08 -0.72 6.58
C SER A 35 -28.19 -1.95 6.75
N ALA A 36 -28.13 -2.77 5.70
CA ALA A 36 -27.21 -3.91 5.63
C ALA A 36 -25.74 -3.50 5.81
N VAL A 37 -25.36 -2.31 5.31
CA VAL A 37 -24.02 -1.75 5.46
C VAL A 37 -23.71 -1.47 6.94
N PHE A 38 -24.63 -0.83 7.65
CA PHE A 38 -24.45 -0.54 9.09
C PHE A 38 -24.47 -1.80 9.94
N ARG A 39 -25.37 -2.74 9.65
CA ARG A 39 -25.36 -4.06 10.28
C ARG A 39 -23.98 -4.71 10.15
N ASN A 40 -23.40 -4.72 8.96
CA ASN A 40 -22.09 -5.32 8.73
C ASN A 40 -20.99 -4.61 9.52
N PHE A 41 -20.94 -3.27 9.52
CA PHE A 41 -19.96 -2.53 10.32
C PHE A 41 -20.06 -2.83 11.82
N TYR A 42 -21.27 -2.82 12.37
CA TYR A 42 -21.48 -3.09 13.78
C TYR A 42 -21.10 -4.52 14.18
N LEU A 43 -21.51 -5.52 13.39
CA LEU A 43 -21.24 -6.92 13.70
C LEU A 43 -19.76 -7.27 13.48
N SER A 44 -19.11 -6.74 12.44
CA SER A 44 -17.67 -6.91 12.24
C SER A 44 -16.87 -6.28 13.38
N GLY A 45 -17.23 -5.07 13.80
CA GLY A 45 -16.60 -4.40 14.93
C GLY A 45 -16.78 -5.15 16.26
N ALA A 46 -17.99 -5.65 16.54
CA ALA A 46 -18.24 -6.49 17.70
C ALA A 46 -17.42 -7.80 17.66
N HIS A 47 -17.26 -8.39 16.47
CA HIS A 47 -16.47 -9.58 16.28
C HIS A 47 -14.96 -9.33 16.53
N GLU A 48 -14.39 -8.26 16.00
CA GLU A 48 -13.00 -7.85 16.25
C GLU A 48 -12.74 -7.57 17.73
N LEU A 49 -13.66 -6.89 18.42
CA LEU A 49 -13.54 -6.63 19.85
C LEU A 49 -13.54 -7.91 20.70
N ARG A 50 -14.18 -8.98 20.25
CA ARG A 50 -14.23 -10.28 20.95
C ARG A 50 -13.04 -11.17 20.63
N HIS A 51 -12.59 -11.19 19.37
CA HIS A 51 -11.65 -12.21 18.89
C HIS A 51 -10.31 -11.64 18.42
N GLY A 52 -10.15 -10.32 18.40
CA GLY A 52 -9.04 -9.65 17.74
C GLY A 52 -9.16 -9.64 16.22
N ILE A 53 -8.23 -8.95 15.57
CA ILE A 53 -8.13 -8.90 14.12
C ILE A 53 -7.37 -10.14 13.66
N LYS A 54 -7.97 -10.90 12.75
CA LYS A 54 -7.31 -12.04 12.11
C LYS A 54 -6.65 -11.56 10.83
N ASP A 55 -5.34 -11.49 10.84
CA ASP A 55 -4.57 -11.42 9.60
C ASP A 55 -4.76 -12.74 8.86
N SER A 56 -5.34 -12.70 7.65
CA SER A 56 -5.50 -13.90 6.83
C SER A 56 -4.16 -14.39 6.25
N GLY A 57 -3.08 -13.62 6.39
CA GLY A 57 -1.76 -13.89 5.82
C GLY A 57 -1.70 -13.74 4.29
N GLU A 58 -2.84 -13.57 3.64
CA GLU A 58 -2.94 -13.43 2.20
C GLU A 58 -2.70 -11.98 1.80
N LYS A 59 -1.52 -11.70 1.20
CA LYS A 59 -1.30 -10.44 0.49
C LYS A 59 -2.35 -10.35 -0.63
N ARG A 60 -3.30 -9.42 -0.50
CA ARG A 60 -4.32 -9.19 -1.53
C ARG A 60 -3.64 -8.76 -2.82
N ARG A 61 -3.70 -9.61 -3.84
CA ARG A 61 -3.13 -9.34 -5.16
C ARG A 61 -4.18 -8.70 -6.05
N LEU A 62 -3.75 -7.72 -6.84
CA LEU A 62 -4.56 -7.24 -7.95
C LEU A 62 -4.55 -8.31 -9.04
N PRO A 63 -5.72 -8.74 -9.56
CA PRO A 63 -5.77 -9.62 -10.71
C PRO A 63 -5.00 -9.00 -11.89
N LEU A 64 -4.29 -9.82 -12.66
CA LEU A 64 -3.48 -9.32 -13.79
C LEU A 64 -4.30 -8.48 -14.78
N GLN A 65 -5.54 -8.88 -15.05
CA GLN A 65 -6.47 -8.15 -15.92
C GLN A 65 -6.73 -6.71 -15.44
N VAL A 66 -6.71 -6.46 -14.12
CA VAL A 66 -6.85 -5.12 -13.57
C VAL A 66 -5.56 -4.34 -13.79
N CYS A 67 -4.39 -4.95 -13.54
CA CYS A 67 -3.10 -4.32 -13.82
C CYS A 67 -2.92 -3.95 -15.30
N ASP A 68 -3.43 -4.78 -16.21
CA ASP A 68 -3.38 -4.54 -17.66
C ASP A 68 -4.28 -3.38 -18.11
N ALA A 69 -5.36 -3.11 -17.37
CA ALA A 69 -6.29 -2.02 -17.67
C ALA A 69 -5.81 -0.65 -17.13
N LEU A 70 -4.88 -0.63 -16.18
CA LEU A 70 -4.35 0.62 -15.62
C LEU A 70 -3.38 1.30 -16.58
N SER A 71 -3.43 2.63 -16.65
CA SER A 71 -2.42 3.39 -17.38
C SER A 71 -1.09 3.40 -16.61
N LEU A 72 0.00 3.82 -17.27
CA LEU A 72 1.27 4.08 -16.57
C LEU A 72 1.11 5.21 -15.55
N GLU A 73 0.30 6.21 -15.87
CA GLU A 73 0.02 7.35 -14.98
C GLU A 73 -0.63 6.88 -13.68
N ASP A 74 -1.71 6.08 -13.76
CA ASP A 74 -2.40 5.54 -12.57
C ASP A 74 -1.47 4.71 -11.67
N ILE A 75 -0.60 3.90 -12.27
CA ILE A 75 0.33 3.05 -11.53
C ILE A 75 1.40 3.87 -10.81
N PHE A 76 2.00 4.85 -11.50
CA PHE A 76 3.04 5.68 -10.91
C PHE A 76 2.48 6.71 -9.92
N GLU A 77 1.25 7.16 -10.09
CA GLU A 77 0.50 7.91 -9.07
C GLU A 77 0.27 7.05 -7.82
N GLY A 78 -0.18 5.81 -7.99
CA GLY A 78 -0.31 4.85 -6.89
C GLY A 78 1.02 4.57 -6.18
N LEU A 79 2.13 4.52 -6.93
CA LEU A 79 3.48 4.40 -6.35
C LEU A 79 3.85 5.65 -5.54
N ALA A 80 3.54 6.84 -6.03
CA ALA A 80 3.82 8.09 -5.34
C ALA A 80 3.11 8.17 -3.97
N ILE A 81 1.88 7.66 -3.86
CA ILE A 81 1.14 7.58 -2.58
C ILE A 81 1.86 6.69 -1.55
N ARG A 82 2.60 5.68 -2.00
CA ARG A 82 3.33 4.74 -1.12
C ARG A 82 4.68 5.27 -0.63
N LEU A 83 5.11 6.42 -1.14
CA LEU A 83 6.39 7.02 -0.74
C LEU A 83 6.35 7.45 0.74
N ASN A 84 7.33 7.02 1.51
CA ASN A 84 7.55 7.53 2.86
C ASN A 84 8.22 8.91 2.77
N GLY A 85 7.40 9.98 2.77
CA GLY A 85 7.86 11.37 2.70
C GLY A 85 8.95 11.73 3.73
N PRO A 86 8.78 11.41 5.03
CA PRO A 86 9.81 11.65 6.04
C PRO A 86 11.16 10.97 5.74
N ARG A 87 11.17 9.72 5.25
CA ARG A 87 12.41 9.02 4.87
C ARG A 87 13.02 9.56 3.57
N ALA A 88 12.17 10.09 2.69
CA ALA A 88 12.57 10.72 1.44
C ALA A 88 12.99 12.20 1.60
N ALA A 89 12.85 12.79 2.79
CA ALA A 89 13.18 14.18 3.04
C ALA A 89 14.66 14.48 2.74
N GLY A 90 14.92 15.56 2.00
CA GLY A 90 16.26 15.97 1.59
C GLY A 90 16.92 15.12 0.50
N LYS A 91 16.26 14.07 0.01
CA LYS A 91 16.74 13.26 -1.12
C LYS A 91 16.27 13.87 -2.44
N LYS A 92 17.17 13.85 -3.42
CA LYS A 92 16.87 14.20 -4.81
C LYS A 92 17.32 13.06 -5.71
N MET A 93 16.39 12.52 -6.51
CA MET A 93 16.67 11.39 -7.40
C MET A 93 15.90 11.54 -8.70
N VAL A 94 16.55 11.21 -9.81
CA VAL A 94 15.92 11.17 -11.14
C VAL A 94 16.06 9.78 -11.70
N ILE A 95 14.94 9.12 -11.99
CA ILE A 95 14.89 7.72 -12.42
C ILE A 95 14.03 7.61 -13.67
N ASN A 96 14.55 7.02 -14.74
CA ASN A 96 13.79 6.76 -15.95
C ASN A 96 13.29 5.31 -15.98
N TRP A 97 12.09 5.12 -16.52
CA TRP A 97 11.51 3.83 -16.86
C TRP A 97 11.21 3.81 -18.35
N GLN A 98 11.57 2.72 -19.01
CA GLN A 98 11.36 2.52 -20.44
C GLN A 98 10.71 1.17 -20.66
N PHE A 99 9.65 1.17 -21.46
CA PHE A 99 8.85 -0.01 -21.80
C PHE A 99 9.02 -0.32 -23.30
N PRO A 100 9.98 -1.20 -23.68
CA PRO A 100 10.34 -1.39 -25.09
C PRO A 100 9.24 -1.98 -25.96
N ASP A 101 8.32 -2.74 -25.37
CA ASP A 101 7.19 -3.37 -26.04
C ASP A 101 6.09 -2.36 -26.42
N THR A 102 5.84 -1.34 -25.59
CA THR A 102 4.86 -0.28 -25.88
C THR A 102 5.50 1.01 -26.43
N GLY A 103 6.82 1.16 -26.29
CA GLY A 103 7.55 2.38 -26.63
C GLY A 103 7.36 3.51 -25.61
N GLU A 104 6.65 3.25 -24.51
CA GLU A 104 6.37 4.24 -23.48
C GLU A 104 7.58 4.52 -22.60
N LYS A 105 7.64 5.75 -22.09
CA LYS A 105 8.71 6.22 -21.23
C LYS A 105 8.10 6.98 -20.05
N VAL A 106 8.68 6.82 -18.87
CA VAL A 106 8.28 7.56 -17.68
C VAL A 106 9.52 8.09 -16.99
N SER A 107 9.53 9.38 -16.69
CA SER A 107 10.54 10.00 -15.83
C SER A 107 9.98 10.20 -14.44
N LEU A 108 10.69 9.71 -13.44
CA LEU A 108 10.40 9.95 -12.03
C LEU A 108 11.39 10.97 -11.46
N LEU A 109 10.87 11.94 -10.72
CA LEU A 109 11.64 12.93 -10.00
C LEU A 109 11.22 12.90 -8.53
N LEU A 110 12.13 12.46 -7.67
CA LEU A 110 11.97 12.56 -6.22
C LEU A 110 12.64 13.85 -5.77
N GLU A 111 11.88 14.76 -5.14
CA GLU A 111 12.40 15.97 -4.53
C GLU A 111 11.48 16.42 -3.40
N ASN A 112 12.04 17.00 -2.32
CA ASN A 112 11.27 17.50 -1.17
C ASN A 112 10.32 16.47 -0.53
N GLY A 113 10.66 15.17 -0.60
CA GLY A 113 9.80 14.10 -0.07
C GLY A 113 8.55 13.81 -0.91
N VAL A 114 8.51 14.27 -2.16
CA VAL A 114 7.41 14.04 -3.11
C VAL A 114 7.95 13.33 -4.35
N LEU A 115 7.22 12.32 -4.82
CA LEU A 115 7.52 11.64 -6.08
C LEU A 115 6.68 12.23 -7.21
N HIS A 116 7.33 12.96 -8.11
CA HIS A 116 6.74 13.39 -9.37
C HIS A 116 6.96 12.35 -10.44
N HIS A 117 5.98 12.16 -11.31
CA HIS A 117 6.04 11.25 -12.44
C HIS A 117 5.61 11.97 -13.72
N PHE A 118 6.29 11.70 -14.83
CA PHE A 118 6.02 12.31 -16.12
C PHE A 118 5.99 11.23 -17.21
N VAL A 119 4.79 10.86 -17.64
CA VAL A 119 4.58 9.90 -18.73
C VAL A 119 4.92 10.55 -20.08
N GLY A 120 5.52 9.77 -20.98
CA GLY A 120 6.01 10.23 -22.29
C GLY A 120 7.29 11.06 -22.24
N LYS A 121 7.89 11.25 -21.06
CA LYS A 121 9.13 12.02 -20.89
C LYS A 121 10.28 11.12 -20.43
N GLU A 122 11.49 11.57 -20.75
CA GLU A 122 12.74 10.95 -20.35
C GLU A 122 13.71 12.04 -19.90
N ALA A 123 14.22 11.94 -18.68
CA ALA A 123 15.18 12.91 -18.17
C ALA A 123 16.60 12.54 -18.62
N LYS A 124 17.35 13.53 -19.12
CA LYS A 124 18.75 13.33 -19.56
C LYS A 124 19.71 13.07 -18.40
N GLU A 125 19.39 13.59 -17.22
CA GLU A 125 20.22 13.52 -16.01
C GLU A 125 19.76 12.41 -15.05
N ALA A 126 19.13 11.36 -15.58
CA ALA A 126 18.69 10.24 -14.75
C ALA A 126 19.89 9.46 -14.19
N GLU A 127 19.87 9.22 -12.88
CA GLU A 127 20.89 8.44 -12.18
C GLU A 127 20.76 6.95 -12.50
N CYS A 128 19.55 6.49 -12.81
CA CYS A 128 19.26 5.12 -13.21
C CYS A 128 18.13 5.07 -14.25
N THR A 129 18.28 4.17 -15.22
CA THR A 129 17.23 3.85 -16.20
C THR A 129 16.87 2.38 -16.10
N ILE A 130 15.59 2.09 -15.86
CA ILE A 130 15.03 0.74 -15.83
C ILE A 130 14.40 0.46 -17.20
N ARG A 131 14.81 -0.64 -17.83
CA ARG A 131 14.20 -1.16 -19.07
C ARG A 131 13.52 -2.48 -18.80
N LEU A 132 12.22 -2.57 -19.05
CA LEU A 132 11.45 -3.81 -18.93
C LEU A 132 10.17 -3.73 -19.76
N ASN A 133 9.67 -4.86 -20.24
CA ASN A 133 8.39 -4.88 -20.96
C ASN A 133 7.22 -4.55 -20.02
N ARG A 134 6.19 -3.86 -20.54
CA ARG A 134 4.95 -3.51 -19.85
C ARG A 134 4.27 -4.75 -19.27
N ASN A 135 4.22 -5.84 -20.03
CA ASN A 135 3.67 -7.11 -19.54
C ASN A 135 4.46 -7.65 -18.32
N THR A 136 5.80 -7.62 -18.37
CA THR A 136 6.64 -8.06 -17.23
C THR A 136 6.38 -7.18 -16.00
N PHE A 137 6.24 -5.87 -16.19
CA PHE A 137 5.92 -4.93 -15.12
C PHE A 137 4.55 -5.23 -14.49
N ASN A 138 3.51 -5.44 -15.29
CA ASN A 138 2.17 -5.76 -14.80
C ASN A 138 2.13 -7.06 -13.99
N ARG A 139 2.90 -8.08 -14.41
CA ARG A 139 3.04 -9.34 -13.67
C ARG A 139 3.79 -9.20 -12.36
N ILE A 140 4.71 -8.23 -12.27
CA ILE A 140 5.36 -7.88 -11.00
C ILE A 140 4.35 -7.19 -10.08
N LEU A 141 3.55 -6.26 -10.60
CA LEU A 141 2.52 -5.55 -9.84
C LEU A 141 1.41 -6.48 -9.33
N SER A 142 0.99 -7.47 -10.14
CA SER A 142 0.02 -8.48 -9.72
C SER A 142 0.58 -9.50 -8.72
N GLY A 143 1.90 -9.50 -8.49
CA GLY A 143 2.57 -10.46 -7.62
C GLY A 143 2.68 -11.88 -8.19
N GLU A 144 2.43 -12.07 -9.50
CA GLU A 144 2.74 -13.34 -10.18
C GLU A 144 4.25 -13.62 -10.24
N THR A 145 5.05 -12.55 -10.26
CA THR A 145 6.51 -12.65 -10.29
C THR A 145 7.16 -11.53 -9.50
N TRP A 146 8.49 -11.62 -9.35
CA TRP A 146 9.28 -10.73 -8.51
C TRP A 146 10.31 -9.99 -9.35
N PHE A 147 10.56 -8.72 -9.01
CA PHE A 147 11.51 -7.87 -9.73
C PHE A 147 12.91 -8.50 -9.82
N VAL A 148 13.43 -8.98 -8.69
CA VAL A 148 14.76 -9.63 -8.61
C VAL A 148 14.86 -10.84 -9.53
N LEU A 149 13.83 -11.68 -9.57
CA LEU A 149 13.79 -12.85 -10.45
C LEU A 149 13.85 -12.44 -11.93
N GLN A 150 13.10 -11.41 -12.32
CA GLN A 150 13.08 -10.94 -13.71
C GLN A 150 14.40 -10.23 -14.11
N LEU A 151 15.07 -9.60 -13.15
CA LEU A 151 16.43 -9.08 -13.32
C LEU A 151 17.43 -10.22 -13.61
N PHE A 152 17.40 -11.30 -12.82
CA PHE A 152 18.26 -12.47 -13.05
C PHE A 152 17.97 -13.18 -14.38
N LEU A 153 16.70 -13.21 -14.81
CA LEU A 153 16.30 -13.77 -16.10
C LEU A 153 16.63 -12.86 -17.29
N GLY A 154 17.24 -11.69 -17.07
CA GLY A 154 17.59 -10.74 -18.12
C GLY A 154 16.39 -10.04 -18.78
N ARG A 155 15.20 -10.12 -18.17
CA ARG A 155 13.98 -9.43 -18.65
C ARG A 155 13.87 -7.99 -18.16
N ILE A 156 14.65 -7.64 -17.16
CA ILE A 156 14.83 -6.27 -16.67
C ILE A 156 16.29 -5.91 -16.86
N SER A 157 16.57 -4.74 -17.41
CA SER A 157 17.90 -4.14 -17.44
C SER A 157 17.91 -2.88 -16.58
N LEU A 158 18.97 -2.73 -15.78
CA LEU A 158 19.25 -1.54 -14.99
C LEU A 158 20.50 -0.87 -15.56
N GLU A 159 20.33 0.33 -16.10
CA GLU A 159 21.42 1.15 -16.63
C GLU A 159 21.73 2.31 -15.67
N GLY A 160 23.00 2.68 -15.54
CA GLY A 160 23.45 3.70 -14.60
C GLY A 160 23.74 3.14 -13.20
N ASN A 161 23.34 3.88 -12.16
CA ASN A 161 23.66 3.58 -10.77
C ASN A 161 22.59 2.71 -10.10
N SER A 162 22.80 1.39 -10.10
CA SER A 162 21.89 0.42 -9.48
C SER A 162 21.74 0.60 -7.97
N ARG A 163 22.74 1.16 -7.27
CA ARG A 163 22.63 1.44 -5.83
C ARG A 163 21.58 2.49 -5.53
N ARG A 164 21.44 3.50 -6.40
CA ARG A 164 20.39 4.53 -6.28
C ARG A 164 19.01 3.93 -6.47
N PHE A 165 18.85 2.97 -7.39
CA PHE A 165 17.58 2.29 -7.54
C PHE A 165 17.14 1.54 -6.27
N TRP A 166 18.05 0.82 -5.62
CA TRP A 166 17.75 0.16 -4.35
C TRP A 166 17.46 1.17 -3.23
N GLU A 167 18.24 2.25 -3.14
CA GLU A 167 17.98 3.34 -2.19
C GLU A 167 16.58 3.93 -2.40
N PHE A 168 16.13 4.07 -3.64
CA PHE A 168 14.78 4.54 -3.98
C PHE A 168 13.70 3.53 -3.58
N MET A 169 13.91 2.23 -3.86
CA MET A 169 12.96 1.18 -3.48
C MET A 169 12.79 1.07 -1.96
N ASP A 170 13.84 1.35 -1.19
CA ASP A 170 13.79 1.36 0.28
C ASP A 170 12.94 2.51 0.85
N LEU A 171 12.57 3.53 0.05
CA LEU A 171 11.76 4.68 0.49
C LEU A 171 10.25 4.40 0.49
N PHE A 172 9.81 3.25 -0.01
CA PHE A 172 8.39 2.92 -0.07
C PHE A 172 7.94 2.12 1.15
N ASP A 173 6.76 2.45 1.66
CA ASP A 173 6.16 1.71 2.77
C ASP A 173 5.29 0.54 2.26
N GLU A 174 5.19 -0.51 3.08
CA GLU A 174 4.17 -1.54 2.95
C GLU A 174 3.00 -1.20 3.88
N PHE A 175 1.78 -1.16 3.34
CA PHE A 175 0.58 -0.95 4.14
C PHE A 175 0.05 -2.27 4.66
N ASN A 176 -0.23 -2.33 5.96
CA ASN A 176 -0.94 -3.46 6.56
C ASN A 176 -2.45 -3.32 6.26
N PRO A 177 -3.07 -4.24 5.49
CA PRO A 177 -4.50 -4.19 5.25
C PRO A 177 -5.34 -4.52 6.49
N PHE A 178 -4.74 -5.12 7.53
CA PHE A 178 -5.38 -5.53 8.77
C PHE A 178 -5.05 -4.58 9.94
N PHE A 179 -5.07 -3.26 9.69
CA PHE A 179 -4.86 -2.25 10.72
C PHE A 179 -6.04 -2.18 11.69
N SER A 180 -5.78 -1.77 12.93
CA SER A 180 -6.83 -1.70 13.95
C SER A 180 -7.83 -0.57 13.72
N ILE A 181 -9.13 -0.91 13.74
CA ILE A 181 -10.23 0.06 13.61
C ILE A 181 -10.90 0.34 14.97
N MET A 182 -11.23 -0.71 15.72
CA MET A 182 -11.98 -0.60 16.99
C MET A 182 -11.12 -0.42 18.23
N THR A 183 -9.81 -0.61 18.10
CA THR A 183 -8.81 -0.46 19.15
C THR A 183 -7.65 0.37 18.61
N THR A 184 -6.87 0.99 19.49
CA THR A 184 -5.60 1.56 19.06
C THR A 184 -4.61 0.43 18.81
N GLU A 185 -3.81 0.51 17.74
CA GLU A 185 -2.62 -0.32 17.62
C GLU A 185 -1.77 -0.11 18.87
N GLY A 186 -1.32 -1.21 19.49
CA GLY A 186 -0.47 -1.16 20.67
C GLY A 186 0.69 -0.23 20.36
N ARG A 187 0.71 0.93 21.02
CA ARG A 187 1.83 1.86 20.98
C ARG A 187 3.02 1.02 21.41
N MET A 188 3.93 0.66 20.50
CA MET A 188 5.19 0.05 20.89
C MET A 188 5.78 1.02 21.91
N ARG A 189 5.80 0.57 23.18
CA ARG A 189 6.48 1.28 24.26
C ARG A 189 7.96 1.05 24.11
#